data_AF-A0AAN6UL15-F1
#
_entry.id   AF-A0AAN6UL15-F1
#
_cell.length_a   1.000
_cell.length_b   1.000
_cell.length_c   1.000
_cell.angle_alpha   90.00
_cell.angle_beta   90.00
_cell.angle_gamma   90.00
#
_symmetry.space_group_name_H-M   'P 1'
#
loop_
_entity.id
_entity.type
_entity.pdbx_description
1 polymer ?
#
loop_
_entity_poly.entity_id
_entity_poly.type
_entity_poly.pdbx_seq_one_letter_code
_entity_poly.pdbx_strand_id
1 'polypeptide(L)'
;MSSGTANPRSSAGTANPLFGIEIEVFLKLKADVALDLKTEIDLEKFQHKQTLPSHLWNWDFNVKNNSPEPEAKILQRNRVHLTVRQCLQEYRLPEGWYIDDDETLDEAGRDVPDRSYWRCEIVTRPMHASEAWQAELDRLFVAISSKFDIWVNGDCSCHVHITPGTSAQAPYYTAEQLARIACATCYWEAPLEQLLPPDRKQNDWAKRNTDDIPGLKLLYDKVPTGTWAPLFKRFTDARTLAGVAALMLGDARRIKVVNKNGQLEAKFCQKYLSTNFCNVLTKIGTVEFRRQGGVASAELAIKQALLALTLHVSALHTSGPEWEKMQKTKARPTTAAMIAELTRCMALLPPTSRLASFGAWLKQCDQKYHALPPRKLSAGEIQKINTLQSKKRFEATRFAVRCPVLARKCHCLLPSP
;
A
#
# COMPACT_ATOMS: atom_id res chain seq x y z
N MET A 1 53.59 -0.44 20.99
CA MET A 1 53.03 -0.37 19.63
C MET A 1 51.72 -1.16 19.64
N SER A 2 50.59 -0.46 19.83
CA SER A 2 49.26 -1.07 19.83
C SER A 2 48.69 -0.94 18.41
N SER A 3 48.63 -2.06 17.70
CA SER A 3 48.03 -2.15 16.37
C SER A 3 46.51 -2.01 16.50
N GLY A 4 46.01 -0.81 16.21
CA GLY A 4 44.58 -0.55 16.10
C GLY A 4 43.98 -1.40 14.99
N THR A 5 43.14 -2.36 15.37
CA THR A 5 42.30 -3.14 14.46
C THR A 5 41.27 -2.21 13.84
N ALA A 6 41.48 -1.89 12.56
CA ALA A 6 40.49 -1.20 11.75
C ALA A 6 39.23 -2.09 11.69
N ASN A 7 38.14 -1.59 12.28
CA ASN A 7 36.82 -2.20 12.16
C ASN A 7 36.45 -2.19 10.67
N PRO A 8 36.26 -3.34 10.01
CA PRO A 8 35.75 -3.34 8.65
C PRO A 8 34.35 -2.77 8.73
N ARG A 9 34.15 -1.56 8.18
CA ARG A 9 32.83 -1.13 7.76
C ARG A 9 32.37 -2.20 6.79
N SER A 10 31.50 -3.10 7.26
CA SER A 10 30.83 -4.05 6.38
C SER A 10 30.27 -3.20 5.25
N SER A 11 30.65 -3.53 4.02
CA SER A 11 30.02 -2.95 2.84
C SER A 11 28.54 -3.25 2.99
N ALA A 12 27.77 -2.26 3.44
CA ALA A 12 26.33 -2.42 3.64
C ALA A 12 25.79 -2.91 2.29
N GLY A 13 25.38 -4.17 2.26
CA GLY A 13 24.98 -4.83 1.02
C GLY A 13 23.87 -4.03 0.36
N THR A 14 23.76 -4.12 -0.97
CA THR A 14 22.63 -3.53 -1.69
C THR A 14 21.33 -4.10 -1.11
N ALA A 15 20.42 -3.23 -0.70
CA ALA A 15 19.11 -3.64 -0.21
C ALA A 15 18.32 -4.25 -1.37
N ASN A 16 17.78 -5.46 -1.22
CA ASN A 16 17.01 -6.11 -2.30
C ASN A 16 15.63 -6.60 -1.81
N PRO A 17 14.80 -5.70 -1.25
CA PRO A 17 13.49 -6.07 -0.73
C PRO A 17 12.62 -6.71 -1.82
N LEU A 18 11.75 -7.64 -1.40
CA LEU A 18 10.62 -8.10 -2.19
C LEU A 18 9.41 -7.24 -1.80
N PHE A 19 8.63 -6.81 -2.77
CA PHE A 19 7.48 -5.96 -2.52
C PHE A 19 6.32 -6.21 -3.49
N GLY A 20 5.13 -5.77 -3.12
CA GLY A 20 3.94 -5.71 -3.97
C GLY A 20 3.23 -4.36 -3.81
N ILE A 21 2.44 -3.98 -4.80
CA ILE A 21 1.70 -2.71 -4.82
C ILE A 21 0.22 -3.01 -5.00
N GLU A 22 -0.63 -2.38 -4.19
CA GLU A 22 -2.08 -2.32 -4.39
C GLU A 22 -2.42 -0.94 -4.93
N ILE A 23 -3.03 -0.87 -6.11
CA ILE A 23 -3.36 0.37 -6.83
C ILE A 23 -4.89 0.49 -6.89
N GLU A 24 -5.44 1.42 -6.12
CA GLU A 24 -6.87 1.74 -6.14
C GLU A 24 -7.16 2.82 -7.18
N VAL A 25 -8.03 2.52 -8.14
CA VAL A 25 -8.38 3.42 -9.26
C VAL A 25 -9.85 3.25 -9.64
N PHE A 26 -10.36 4.21 -10.40
CA PHE A 26 -11.60 4.10 -11.13
C PHE A 26 -11.33 3.99 -12.62
N LEU A 27 -12.02 3.06 -13.29
CA LEU A 27 -11.85 2.78 -14.72
C LEU A 27 -13.17 2.98 -15.47
N LYS A 28 -13.10 3.68 -16.60
CA LYS A 28 -14.22 3.86 -17.54
C LYS A 28 -13.73 3.51 -18.94
N LEU A 29 -14.48 2.74 -19.72
CA LEU A 29 -14.11 2.54 -21.13
C LEU A 29 -13.99 3.89 -21.83
N LYS A 30 -12.96 4.04 -22.66
CA LYS A 30 -12.83 5.21 -23.51
C LYS A 30 -14.02 5.28 -24.47
N ALA A 31 -14.38 6.49 -24.88
CA ALA A 31 -15.58 6.72 -25.68
C ALA A 31 -15.55 6.00 -27.04
N ASP A 32 -14.39 6.01 -27.71
CA ASP A 32 -14.14 5.27 -28.95
C ASP A 32 -14.23 3.76 -28.74
N VAL A 33 -13.55 3.23 -27.72
CA VAL A 33 -13.59 1.79 -27.38
C VAL A 33 -15.00 1.33 -27.01
N ALA A 34 -15.76 2.15 -26.29
CA ALA A 34 -17.14 1.87 -25.95
C ALA A 34 -18.06 1.85 -27.19
N LEU A 35 -17.84 2.77 -28.13
CA LEU A 35 -18.59 2.83 -29.40
C LEU A 35 -18.28 1.62 -30.29
N ASP A 36 -17.01 1.27 -30.42
CA ASP A 36 -16.57 0.11 -31.20
C ASP A 36 -17.14 -1.18 -30.62
N LEU A 37 -17.02 -1.38 -29.30
CA LEU A 37 -17.56 -2.55 -28.61
C LEU A 37 -19.09 -2.64 -28.77
N LYS A 38 -19.81 -1.53 -28.65
CA LYS A 38 -21.26 -1.52 -28.85
C LYS A 38 -21.63 -1.93 -30.28
N THR A 39 -20.91 -1.39 -31.27
CA THR A 39 -21.10 -1.72 -32.69
C THR A 39 -20.84 -3.20 -32.96
N GLU A 40 -19.78 -3.76 -32.39
CA GLU A 40 -19.42 -5.17 -32.53
C GLU A 40 -20.47 -6.09 -31.91
N ILE A 41 -20.95 -5.76 -30.70
CA ILE A 41 -22.05 -6.48 -30.04
C ILE A 41 -23.33 -6.45 -30.91
N ASP A 42 -23.71 -5.29 -31.43
CA ASP A 42 -24.92 -5.15 -32.25
C ASP A 42 -24.80 -5.94 -33.56
N LEU A 43 -23.62 -5.94 -34.19
CA LEU A 43 -23.33 -6.73 -35.40
C LEU A 43 -23.41 -8.23 -35.15
N GLU A 44 -22.76 -8.73 -34.10
CA GLU A 44 -22.78 -10.15 -33.74
C GLU A 44 -24.21 -10.61 -33.37
N LYS A 45 -25.00 -9.77 -32.69
CA LYS A 45 -26.42 -10.05 -32.40
C LYS A 45 -27.24 -10.19 -33.68
N PHE A 46 -27.04 -9.26 -34.63
CA PHE A 46 -27.68 -9.31 -35.94
C PHE A 46 -27.28 -10.57 -36.73
N GLN A 47 -26.03 -11.00 -36.61
CA GLN A 47 -25.52 -12.21 -37.28
C GLN A 47 -25.80 -13.52 -36.54
N HIS A 48 -26.42 -13.47 -35.35
CA HIS A 48 -26.57 -14.62 -34.44
C HIS A 48 -25.24 -15.35 -34.15
N LYS A 49 -24.15 -14.58 -34.00
CA LYS A 49 -22.82 -15.08 -33.62
C LYS A 49 -22.44 -14.58 -32.23
N GLN A 50 -21.54 -15.30 -31.56
CA GLN A 50 -20.96 -14.88 -30.29
C GLN A 50 -19.46 -15.17 -30.33
N THR A 51 -18.69 -14.29 -30.97
CA THR A 51 -17.23 -14.45 -31.11
C THR A 51 -16.47 -13.60 -30.09
N LEU A 52 -17.10 -12.52 -29.61
CA LEU A 52 -16.62 -11.73 -28.49
C LEU A 52 -16.51 -12.57 -27.20
N PRO A 53 -15.44 -12.36 -26.40
CA PRO A 53 -15.37 -12.87 -25.04
C PRO A 53 -16.62 -12.50 -24.23
N SER A 54 -17.09 -13.41 -23.37
CA SER A 54 -18.38 -13.26 -22.67
C SER A 54 -18.47 -11.99 -21.80
N HIS A 55 -17.36 -11.51 -21.23
CA HIS A 55 -17.34 -10.27 -20.45
C HIS A 55 -17.46 -9.00 -21.30
N LEU A 56 -17.08 -9.06 -22.58
CA LEU A 56 -17.29 -7.99 -23.56
C LEU A 56 -18.68 -8.08 -24.18
N TRP A 57 -19.10 -9.28 -24.59
CA TRP A 57 -20.43 -9.54 -25.16
C TRP A 57 -21.57 -9.05 -24.27
N ASN A 58 -21.43 -9.28 -22.95
CA ASN A 58 -22.45 -8.93 -21.97
C ASN A 58 -22.28 -7.51 -21.41
N TRP A 59 -21.41 -6.66 -21.96
CA TRP A 59 -21.20 -5.31 -21.45
C TRP A 59 -22.50 -4.49 -21.43
N ASP A 60 -22.85 -3.92 -20.28
CA ASP A 60 -24.08 -3.13 -20.12
C ASP A 60 -23.74 -1.64 -20.02
N PHE A 61 -24.01 -0.91 -21.10
CA PHE A 61 -23.74 0.52 -21.19
C PHE A 61 -24.76 1.39 -20.43
N ASN A 62 -25.91 0.82 -20.07
CA ASN A 62 -26.98 1.51 -19.34
C ASN A 62 -26.78 1.43 -17.82
N VAL A 63 -26.09 0.40 -17.35
CA VAL A 63 -25.75 0.26 -15.93
C VAL A 63 -24.74 1.34 -15.52
N LYS A 64 -25.11 2.09 -14.48
CA LYS A 64 -24.30 3.17 -13.88
C LYS A 64 -23.86 2.80 -12.47
N ASN A 65 -22.75 3.38 -11.99
CA ASN A 65 -22.19 3.12 -10.66
C ASN A 65 -23.11 3.59 -9.50
N ASN A 66 -24.05 4.48 -9.78
CA ASN A 66 -25.11 4.88 -8.85
C ASN A 66 -26.44 4.13 -9.07
N SER A 67 -26.46 3.07 -9.89
CA SER A 67 -27.66 2.25 -10.10
C SER A 67 -28.19 1.69 -8.77
N PRO A 68 -29.51 1.68 -8.55
CA PRO A 68 -30.12 1.07 -7.37
C PRO A 68 -30.00 -0.46 -7.37
N GLU A 69 -29.69 -1.08 -8.53
CA GLU A 69 -29.60 -2.53 -8.72
C GLU A 69 -28.20 -3.06 -8.34
N PRO A 70 -28.03 -3.71 -7.17
CA PRO A 70 -26.70 -4.09 -6.69
C PRO A 70 -26.09 -5.21 -7.56
N GLU A 71 -26.91 -6.15 -8.03
CA GLU A 71 -26.47 -7.28 -8.86
C GLU A 71 -25.95 -6.80 -10.22
N ALA A 72 -26.65 -5.86 -10.87
CA ALA A 72 -26.22 -5.28 -12.14
C ALA A 72 -24.86 -4.58 -12.01
N LYS A 73 -24.63 -3.85 -10.91
CA LYS A 73 -23.34 -3.22 -10.62
C LYS A 73 -22.23 -4.24 -10.40
N ILE A 74 -22.48 -5.29 -9.62
CA ILE A 74 -21.50 -6.37 -9.40
C ILE A 74 -21.11 -7.02 -10.72
N LEU A 75 -22.09 -7.33 -11.58
CA LEU A 75 -21.83 -7.89 -12.90
C LEU A 75 -21.01 -6.93 -13.76
N GLN A 76 -21.34 -5.63 -13.77
CA GLN A 76 -20.62 -4.65 -14.56
C GLN A 76 -19.17 -4.44 -14.06
N ARG A 77 -18.93 -4.41 -12.74
CA ARG A 77 -17.56 -4.41 -12.18
C ARG A 77 -16.77 -5.65 -12.58
N ASN A 78 -17.38 -6.83 -12.49
CA ASN A 78 -16.73 -8.07 -12.90
C ASN A 78 -16.29 -8.03 -14.38
N ARG A 79 -17.10 -7.41 -15.26
CA ARG A 79 -16.75 -7.22 -16.67
C ARG A 79 -15.56 -6.28 -16.84
N VAL A 80 -15.51 -5.18 -16.08
CA VAL A 80 -14.35 -4.28 -16.04
C VAL A 80 -13.10 -5.05 -15.60
N HIS A 81 -13.17 -5.82 -14.50
CA HIS A 81 -12.04 -6.59 -13.99
C HIS A 81 -11.55 -7.65 -14.97
N LEU A 82 -12.46 -8.38 -15.63
CA LEU A 82 -12.10 -9.36 -16.66
C LEU A 82 -11.46 -8.69 -17.88
N THR A 83 -11.94 -7.52 -18.27
CA THR A 83 -11.36 -6.74 -19.37
C THR A 83 -9.96 -6.24 -19.01
N VAL A 84 -9.74 -5.77 -17.77
CA VAL A 84 -8.41 -5.42 -17.28
C VAL A 84 -7.48 -6.63 -17.34
N ARG A 85 -7.90 -7.79 -16.82
CA ARG A 85 -7.10 -9.04 -16.90
C ARG A 85 -6.73 -9.39 -18.34
N GLN A 86 -7.67 -9.27 -19.27
CA GLN A 86 -7.40 -9.47 -20.70
C GLN A 86 -6.37 -8.46 -21.24
N CYS A 87 -6.46 -7.18 -20.87
CA CYS A 87 -5.45 -6.20 -21.25
C CYS A 87 -4.06 -6.60 -20.73
N LEU A 88 -3.95 -7.08 -19.49
CA LEU A 88 -2.66 -7.51 -18.94
C LEU A 88 -2.06 -8.69 -19.73
N GLN A 89 -2.90 -9.63 -20.18
CA GLN A 89 -2.49 -10.76 -21.03
C GLN A 89 -2.07 -10.30 -22.43
N GLU A 90 -2.84 -9.43 -23.07
CA GLU A 90 -2.54 -8.85 -24.40
C GLU A 90 -1.18 -8.14 -24.41
N TYR A 91 -0.86 -7.43 -23.32
CA TYR A 91 0.41 -6.72 -23.14
C TYR A 91 1.51 -7.58 -22.49
N ARG A 92 1.27 -8.89 -22.36
CA ARG A 92 2.24 -9.89 -21.87
C ARG A 92 2.88 -9.50 -20.52
N LEU A 93 2.08 -8.97 -19.60
CA LEU A 93 2.55 -8.83 -18.22
C LEU A 93 2.79 -10.22 -17.62
N PRO A 94 3.79 -10.38 -16.73
CA PRO A 94 4.05 -11.66 -16.07
C PRO A 94 2.83 -12.15 -15.29
N GLU A 95 2.76 -13.45 -14.98
CA GLU A 95 1.66 -13.98 -14.15
C GLU A 95 1.73 -13.48 -12.70
N GLY A 96 0.61 -13.61 -11.97
CA GLY A 96 0.51 -13.27 -10.55
C GLY A 96 -0.13 -11.91 -10.24
N TRP A 97 -0.55 -11.15 -11.26
CA TRP A 97 -1.38 -9.97 -11.07
C TRP A 97 -2.79 -10.34 -10.65
N TYR A 98 -3.36 -9.54 -9.76
CA TYR A 98 -4.70 -9.76 -9.24
C TYR A 98 -5.53 -8.49 -9.33
N ILE A 99 -6.81 -8.65 -9.65
CA ILE A 99 -7.76 -7.54 -9.77
C ILE A 99 -8.92 -7.85 -8.83
N ASP A 100 -9.27 -6.92 -7.94
CA ASP A 100 -10.37 -7.04 -6.98
C ASP A 100 -11.31 -5.82 -6.97
N ASP A 101 -12.45 -5.99 -6.32
CA ASP A 101 -13.35 -4.91 -5.93
C ASP A 101 -12.93 -4.37 -4.55
N ASP A 102 -12.45 -3.13 -4.46
CA ASP A 102 -12.33 -2.50 -3.13
C ASP A 102 -13.61 -1.76 -2.75
N GLU A 103 -14.31 -2.34 -1.80
CA GLU A 103 -15.51 -1.74 -1.22
C GLU A 103 -15.29 -0.42 -0.46
N THR A 104 -14.05 -0.02 -0.14
CA THR A 104 -13.81 1.31 0.45
C THR A 104 -14.01 2.44 -0.55
N LEU A 105 -13.85 2.17 -1.84
CA LEU A 105 -13.93 3.19 -2.88
C LEU A 105 -15.38 3.59 -3.13
N ASP A 106 -15.63 4.89 -3.00
CA ASP A 106 -16.93 5.50 -3.19
C ASP A 106 -17.22 5.77 -4.67
N GLU A 107 -17.50 4.71 -5.44
CA GLU A 107 -17.83 4.85 -6.87
C GLU A 107 -19.12 5.66 -7.14
N ALA A 108 -19.97 5.87 -6.13
CA ALA A 108 -21.16 6.70 -6.24
C ALA A 108 -20.94 8.12 -5.67
N GLY A 109 -19.69 8.47 -5.35
CA GLY A 109 -19.29 9.76 -4.79
C GLY A 109 -19.73 10.96 -5.63
N ARG A 110 -19.80 12.13 -4.99
CA ARG A 110 -20.20 13.38 -5.67
C ARG A 110 -19.11 13.91 -6.60
N ASP A 111 -17.87 13.52 -6.36
CA ASP A 111 -16.68 13.93 -7.10
C ASP A 111 -16.37 13.02 -8.31
N VAL A 112 -17.13 11.94 -8.50
CA VAL A 112 -17.01 11.03 -9.65
C VAL A 112 -17.45 11.77 -10.93
N PRO A 113 -16.56 11.99 -11.92
CA PRO A 113 -16.86 12.82 -13.09
C PRO A 113 -17.97 12.25 -13.99
N ASP A 114 -18.08 10.93 -14.02
CA ASP A 114 -18.97 10.19 -14.91
C ASP A 114 -19.48 8.94 -14.18
N ARG A 115 -20.79 8.66 -14.28
CA ARG A 115 -21.42 7.50 -13.63
C ARG A 115 -21.06 6.15 -14.27
N SER A 116 -20.14 6.15 -15.22
CA SER A 116 -19.63 4.96 -15.91
C SER A 116 -18.21 4.57 -15.43
N TYR A 117 -17.67 5.27 -14.43
CA TYR A 117 -16.45 4.87 -13.72
C TYR A 117 -16.72 3.75 -12.72
N TRP A 118 -15.92 2.70 -12.76
CA TRP A 118 -16.01 1.52 -11.90
C TRP A 118 -14.78 1.39 -11.04
N ARG A 119 -14.97 1.14 -9.75
CA ARG A 119 -13.85 0.98 -8.82
C ARG A 119 -13.09 -0.33 -9.09
N CYS A 120 -11.78 -0.27 -8.92
CA CYS A 120 -10.88 -1.35 -9.20
C CYS A 120 -9.67 -1.27 -8.27
N GLU A 121 -9.32 -2.38 -7.64
CA GLU A 121 -8.03 -2.56 -6.98
C GLU A 121 -7.17 -3.47 -7.85
N ILE A 122 -6.00 -2.98 -8.26
CA ILE A 122 -5.03 -3.72 -9.06
C ILE A 122 -3.85 -4.05 -8.14
N VAL A 123 -3.63 -5.33 -7.89
CA VAL A 123 -2.54 -5.83 -7.05
C VAL A 123 -1.46 -6.43 -7.94
N THR A 124 -0.24 -5.92 -7.82
CA THR A 124 0.92 -6.47 -8.54
C THR A 124 1.25 -7.87 -8.05
N ARG A 125 1.92 -8.67 -8.88
CA ARG A 125 2.69 -9.80 -8.36
C ARG A 125 3.75 -9.31 -7.34
N PRO A 126 4.32 -10.20 -6.51
CA PRO A 126 5.54 -9.89 -5.77
C PRO A 126 6.68 -9.61 -6.76
N MET A 127 7.44 -8.55 -6.52
CA MET A 127 8.55 -8.10 -7.37
C MET A 127 9.78 -7.85 -6.50
N HIS A 128 10.96 -8.28 -6.98
CA HIS A 128 12.21 -7.90 -6.33
C HIS A 128 12.63 -6.49 -6.76
N ALA A 129 13.20 -5.72 -5.85
CA ALA A 129 13.77 -4.40 -6.17
C ALA A 129 14.94 -4.47 -7.18
N SER A 130 15.51 -5.66 -7.43
CA SER A 130 16.52 -5.88 -8.46
C SER A 130 15.93 -6.18 -9.84
N GLU A 131 14.64 -6.51 -9.95
CA GLU A 131 13.96 -6.73 -11.22
C GLU A 131 13.67 -5.43 -11.96
N ALA A 132 13.30 -5.53 -13.25
CA ALA A 132 12.86 -4.40 -14.06
C ALA A 132 11.38 -4.02 -13.81
N TRP A 133 10.97 -3.98 -12.53
CA TRP A 133 9.58 -3.76 -12.12
C TRP A 133 8.99 -2.41 -12.56
N GLN A 134 9.83 -1.39 -12.74
CA GLN A 134 9.39 -0.08 -13.27
C GLN A 134 8.79 -0.24 -14.68
N ALA A 135 9.44 -1.03 -15.55
CA ALA A 135 8.95 -1.31 -16.89
C ALA A 135 7.67 -2.18 -16.89
N GLU A 136 7.45 -2.97 -15.84
CA GLU A 136 6.17 -3.68 -15.65
C GLU A 136 5.04 -2.72 -15.31
N LEU A 137 5.29 -1.71 -14.47
CA LEU A 137 4.31 -0.66 -14.21
C LEU A 137 4.04 0.20 -15.45
N ASP A 138 5.05 0.51 -16.25
CA ASP A 138 4.84 1.20 -17.54
C ASP A 138 3.91 0.37 -18.44
N ARG A 139 4.18 -0.93 -18.60
CA ARG A 139 3.32 -1.83 -19.39
C ARG A 139 1.91 -1.94 -18.82
N LEU A 140 1.76 -1.99 -17.50
CA LEU A 140 0.45 -2.00 -16.83
C LEU A 140 -0.39 -0.79 -17.26
N PHE A 141 0.16 0.42 -17.10
CA PHE A 141 -0.59 1.63 -17.39
C PHE A 141 -0.84 1.81 -18.88
N VAL A 142 0.09 1.42 -19.75
CA VAL A 142 -0.17 1.37 -21.20
C VAL A 142 -1.31 0.40 -21.53
N ALA A 143 -1.28 -0.80 -20.94
CA ALA A 143 -2.29 -1.83 -21.16
C ALA A 143 -3.69 -1.33 -20.77
N ILE A 144 -3.82 -0.78 -19.56
CA ILE A 144 -5.11 -0.28 -19.06
C ILE A 144 -5.55 0.95 -19.86
N SER A 145 -4.65 1.91 -20.07
CA SER A 145 -4.97 3.12 -20.84
C SER A 145 -5.26 2.87 -22.31
N SER A 146 -4.99 1.67 -22.84
CA SER A 146 -5.42 1.32 -24.20
C SER A 146 -6.94 1.19 -24.33
N LYS A 147 -7.64 0.80 -23.25
CA LYS A 147 -9.10 0.60 -23.25
C LYS A 147 -9.86 1.54 -22.30
N PHE A 148 -9.18 2.08 -21.28
CA PHE A 148 -9.82 2.81 -20.20
C PHE A 148 -9.28 4.23 -20.02
N ASP A 149 -10.17 5.14 -19.66
CA ASP A 149 -9.84 6.34 -18.91
C ASP A 149 -9.60 5.94 -17.44
N ILE A 150 -8.49 6.42 -16.87
CA ILE A 150 -8.12 6.18 -15.47
C ILE A 150 -8.42 7.45 -14.68
N TRP A 151 -9.16 7.30 -13.58
CA TRP A 151 -9.45 8.39 -12.66
C TRP A 151 -9.13 7.97 -11.22
N VAL A 152 -8.67 8.93 -10.42
CA VAL A 152 -8.38 8.77 -8.99
C VAL A 152 -8.90 9.99 -8.24
N ASN A 153 -9.32 9.78 -7.00
CA ASN A 153 -9.70 10.83 -6.07
C ASN A 153 -8.99 10.63 -4.71
N GLY A 154 -9.45 11.35 -3.68
CA GLY A 154 -8.85 11.24 -2.34
C GLY A 154 -9.17 9.93 -1.60
N ASP A 155 -10.17 9.18 -2.06
CA ASP A 155 -10.49 7.86 -1.52
C ASP A 155 -9.52 6.80 -2.04
N CYS A 156 -9.05 6.95 -3.29
CA CYS A 156 -8.02 6.09 -3.87
C CYS A 156 -6.69 6.18 -3.11
N SER A 157 -6.04 5.04 -2.95
CA SER A 157 -4.73 4.89 -2.36
C SER A 157 -3.79 4.02 -3.18
N CYS A 158 -2.53 3.99 -2.76
CA CYS A 158 -1.50 3.14 -3.34
C CYS A 158 -0.75 2.46 -2.20
N HIS A 159 -1.15 1.25 -1.82
CA HIS A 159 -0.47 0.53 -0.74
C HIS A 159 0.79 -0.15 -1.27
N VAL A 160 1.84 -0.18 -0.45
CA VAL A 160 3.08 -0.90 -0.79
C VAL A 160 3.42 -1.86 0.33
N HIS A 161 3.43 -3.15 0.01
CA HIS A 161 3.75 -4.23 0.91
C HIS A 161 5.20 -4.62 0.72
N ILE A 162 6.01 -4.59 1.78
CA ILE A 162 7.45 -4.84 1.70
C ILE A 162 7.82 -5.97 2.66
N THR A 163 8.68 -6.88 2.22
CA THR A 163 9.40 -7.85 3.07
C THR A 163 10.89 -7.46 3.12
N PRO A 164 11.68 -7.98 4.08
CA PRO A 164 13.10 -7.60 4.17
C PRO A 164 13.90 -8.07 2.96
N GLY A 165 13.40 -9.04 2.19
CA GLY A 165 13.94 -9.56 0.93
C GLY A 165 15.44 -9.82 0.98
N THR A 166 15.86 -10.98 1.49
CA THR A 166 17.29 -11.36 1.42
C THR A 166 17.47 -12.88 1.38
N SER A 167 17.08 -13.51 0.27
CA SER A 167 17.17 -14.95 -0.06
C SER A 167 16.00 -15.82 0.44
N ALA A 168 15.80 -16.99 -0.20
CA ALA A 168 14.80 -17.98 0.18
C ALA A 168 14.96 -18.46 1.64
N GLN A 169 16.13 -18.24 2.24
CA GLN A 169 16.51 -18.67 3.57
C GLN A 169 16.10 -17.69 4.69
N ALA A 170 15.77 -16.42 4.37
CA ALA A 170 15.31 -15.44 5.36
C ALA A 170 14.14 -14.58 4.83
N PRO A 171 12.97 -15.19 4.56
CA PRO A 171 11.82 -14.47 3.97
C PRO A 171 11.12 -13.51 4.96
N TYR A 172 11.41 -13.62 6.26
CA TYR A 172 10.71 -12.88 7.32
C TYR A 172 11.62 -11.90 8.06
N TYR A 173 11.01 -10.87 8.63
CA TYR A 173 11.69 -9.93 9.50
C TYR A 173 12.21 -10.59 10.78
N THR A 174 13.39 -10.18 11.23
CA THR A 174 13.80 -10.39 12.62
C THR A 174 13.08 -9.41 13.54
N ALA A 175 13.02 -9.72 14.85
CA ALA A 175 12.47 -8.81 15.84
C ALA A 175 13.19 -7.45 15.84
N GLU A 176 14.52 -7.48 15.66
CA GLU A 176 15.35 -6.29 15.59
C GLU A 176 15.03 -5.43 14.35
N GLN A 177 14.95 -6.06 13.17
CA GLN A 177 14.56 -5.35 11.95
C GLN A 177 13.19 -4.70 12.10
N LEU A 178 12.21 -5.44 12.63
CA LEU A 178 10.87 -4.90 12.83
C LEU A 178 10.84 -3.75 13.85
N ALA A 179 11.64 -3.84 14.92
CA ALA A 179 11.75 -2.77 15.91
C ALA A 179 12.34 -1.49 15.28
N ARG A 180 13.34 -1.62 14.40
CA ARG A 180 13.89 -0.47 13.65
C ARG A 180 12.86 0.15 12.71
N ILE A 181 12.05 -0.67 12.02
CA ILE A 181 10.93 -0.18 11.20
C ILE A 181 9.90 0.56 12.06
N ALA A 182 9.52 0.01 13.22
CA ALA A 182 8.61 0.68 14.15
C ALA A 182 9.15 2.03 14.66
N CYS A 183 10.44 2.09 15.02
CA CYS A 183 11.12 3.35 15.38
C CYS A 183 11.08 4.36 14.22
N ALA A 184 11.41 3.92 13.01
CA ALA A 184 11.43 4.77 11.81
C ALA A 184 10.03 5.27 11.43
N THR A 185 9.00 4.43 11.54
CA THR A 185 7.60 4.83 11.35
C THR A 185 7.28 6.02 12.24
N CYS A 186 7.54 5.93 13.55
CA CYS A 186 7.25 7.04 14.46
C CYS A 186 8.15 8.25 14.20
N TYR A 187 9.43 8.04 13.89
CA TYR A 187 10.39 9.12 13.67
C TYR A 187 10.01 9.97 12.45
N TRP A 188 9.76 9.32 11.31
CA TRP A 188 9.50 9.99 10.03
C TRP A 188 8.03 10.36 9.79
N GLU A 189 7.10 10.01 10.68
CA GLU A 189 5.66 10.17 10.41
C GLU A 189 5.22 11.62 10.12
N ALA A 190 5.71 12.58 10.92
CA ALA A 190 5.36 13.99 10.76
C ALA A 190 5.94 14.62 9.48
N PRO A 191 7.24 14.48 9.16
CA PRO A 191 7.75 14.97 7.87
C PRO A 191 7.13 14.22 6.67
N LEU A 192 6.81 12.93 6.79
CA LEU A 192 6.09 12.19 5.75
C LEU A 192 4.74 12.84 5.47
N GLU A 193 3.98 13.18 6.52
CA GLU A 193 2.70 13.87 6.39
C GLU A 193 2.80 15.17 5.58
N GLN A 194 3.90 15.91 5.70
CA GLN A 194 4.08 17.15 4.93
C GLN A 194 4.35 16.93 3.44
N LEU A 195 4.81 15.74 3.05
CA LEU A 195 5.03 15.35 1.66
C LEU A 195 3.77 14.82 0.96
N LEU A 196 2.67 14.69 1.69
CA LEU A 196 1.44 14.08 1.18
C LEU A 196 0.39 15.13 0.80
N PRO A 197 -0.45 14.85 -0.21
CA PRO A 197 -1.63 15.66 -0.52
C PRO A 197 -2.52 15.90 0.71
N PRO A 198 -3.26 17.04 0.77
CA PRO A 198 -4.10 17.40 1.92
C PRO A 198 -5.05 16.31 2.42
N ASP A 199 -5.66 15.58 1.49
CA ASP A 199 -6.57 14.46 1.71
C ASP A 199 -5.89 13.22 2.30
N ARG A 200 -4.57 13.09 2.15
CA ARG A 200 -3.77 11.98 2.69
C ARG A 200 -3.03 12.32 3.98
N LYS A 201 -3.02 13.60 4.39
CA LYS A 201 -2.39 14.02 5.66
C LYS A 201 -3.11 13.44 6.88
N GLN A 202 -4.43 13.49 6.91
CA GLN A 202 -5.24 12.94 8.01
C GLN A 202 -6.35 12.07 7.44
N ASN A 203 -5.97 10.86 7.04
CA ASN A 203 -6.89 9.89 6.45
C ASN A 203 -7.31 8.84 7.50
N ASP A 204 -8.62 8.67 7.69
CA ASP A 204 -9.20 7.66 8.58
C ASP A 204 -8.93 6.21 8.17
N TRP A 205 -8.55 5.99 6.90
CA TRP A 205 -8.16 4.69 6.35
C TRP A 205 -6.65 4.42 6.47
N ALA A 206 -5.84 5.42 6.81
CA ALA A 206 -4.39 5.34 6.95
C ALA A 206 -3.92 6.28 8.09
N LYS A 207 -4.44 6.06 9.29
CA LYS A 207 -4.25 6.96 10.42
C LYS A 207 -2.83 6.92 10.94
N ARG A 208 -2.43 7.98 11.63
CA ARG A 208 -1.10 8.06 12.23
C ARG A 208 -0.90 6.97 13.27
N ASN A 209 0.18 6.22 13.12
CA ASN A 209 0.64 5.24 14.10
C ASN A 209 0.84 5.91 15.47
N THR A 210 1.41 7.12 15.53
CA THR A 210 1.64 7.76 16.84
C THR A 210 0.35 8.14 17.56
N ASP A 211 -0.71 8.48 16.82
CA ASP A 211 -1.96 8.95 17.42
C ASP A 211 -2.89 7.81 17.82
N ASP A 212 -2.93 6.74 17.02
CA ASP A 212 -3.87 5.64 17.24
C ASP A 212 -3.34 4.51 18.13
N ILE A 213 -2.02 4.32 18.22
CA ILE A 213 -1.45 3.25 19.04
C ILE A 213 -1.35 3.72 20.49
N PRO A 214 -1.96 3.01 21.47
CA PRO A 214 -2.01 3.43 22.86
C PRO A 214 -0.64 3.72 23.46
N GLY A 215 -0.50 4.94 23.97
CA GLY A 215 0.71 5.43 24.64
C GLY A 215 1.82 5.93 23.71
N LEU A 216 1.75 5.70 22.39
CA LEU A 216 2.75 6.27 21.48
C LEU A 216 2.66 7.80 21.42
N LYS A 217 1.45 8.35 21.37
CA LYS A 217 1.23 9.81 21.35
C LYS A 217 1.91 10.51 22.52
N LEU A 218 1.72 9.98 23.73
CA LEU A 218 2.33 10.53 24.94
C LEU A 218 3.87 10.51 24.87
N LEU A 219 4.46 9.44 24.35
CA LEU A 219 5.91 9.34 24.20
C LEU A 219 6.43 10.28 23.11
N TYR A 220 5.70 10.38 21.99
CA TYR A 220 6.01 11.26 20.87
C TYR A 220 5.93 12.76 21.23
N ASP A 221 4.93 13.14 22.04
CA ASP A 221 4.73 14.50 22.52
C ASP A 221 5.76 14.91 23.59
N LYS A 222 6.39 13.96 24.27
CA LYS A 222 7.48 14.19 25.22
C LYS A 222 8.87 14.34 24.59
N VAL A 223 9.03 14.11 23.29
CA VAL A 223 10.34 14.22 22.61
C VAL A 223 11.01 15.60 22.79
N PRO A 224 10.31 16.75 22.63
CA PRO A 224 10.92 18.07 22.77
C PRO A 224 11.50 18.38 24.16
N THR A 225 10.92 17.83 25.22
CA THR A 225 11.37 18.05 26.60
C THR A 225 12.26 16.92 27.12
N GLY A 226 12.05 15.70 26.63
CA GLY A 226 12.84 14.50 26.90
C GLY A 226 13.83 14.21 25.77
N THR A 227 13.67 13.05 25.12
CA THR A 227 14.39 12.58 23.93
C THR A 227 13.54 11.53 23.20
N TRP A 228 14.02 10.98 22.09
CA TRP A 228 13.40 9.83 21.41
C TRP A 228 13.57 8.48 22.14
N ALA A 229 14.55 8.38 23.04
CA ALA A 229 14.92 7.11 23.68
C ALA A 229 13.76 6.37 24.35
N PRO A 230 12.84 7.01 25.11
CA PRO A 230 11.70 6.30 25.71
C PRO A 230 10.76 5.68 24.67
N LEU A 231 10.55 6.34 23.53
CA LEU A 231 9.73 5.83 22.43
C LEU A 231 10.41 4.64 21.76
N PHE A 232 11.70 4.76 21.40
CA PHE A 232 12.43 3.68 20.75
C PHE A 232 12.58 2.45 21.65
N LYS A 233 12.87 2.67 22.94
CA LYS A 233 12.99 1.62 23.95
C LYS A 233 11.77 0.71 23.99
N ARG A 234 10.57 1.29 23.81
CA ARG A 234 9.30 0.54 23.76
C ARG A 234 9.35 -0.61 22.75
N PHE A 235 9.91 -0.38 21.56
CA PHE A 235 9.98 -1.40 20.51
C PHE A 235 11.19 -2.31 20.68
N THR A 236 12.35 -1.77 21.02
CA THR A 236 13.58 -2.56 21.16
C THR A 236 13.52 -3.54 22.34
N ASP A 237 12.72 -3.26 23.37
CA ASP A 237 12.53 -4.13 24.53
C ASP A 237 11.61 -5.33 24.28
N ALA A 238 10.82 -5.34 23.21
CA ALA A 238 9.85 -6.42 22.98
C ALA A 238 10.50 -7.77 22.64
N ARG A 239 11.79 -7.76 22.25
CA ARG A 239 12.72 -8.89 21.92
C ARG A 239 12.22 -9.97 20.95
N THR A 240 10.95 -9.98 20.61
CA THR A 240 10.29 -10.98 19.75
C THR A 240 9.54 -10.27 18.63
N LEU A 241 9.44 -10.93 17.47
CA LEU A 241 8.74 -10.39 16.31
C LEU A 241 7.26 -10.09 16.64
N ALA A 242 6.61 -11.05 17.32
CA ALA A 242 5.23 -10.91 17.76
C ALA A 242 5.04 -9.77 18.77
N GLY A 243 6.00 -9.57 19.69
CA GLY A 243 5.97 -8.48 20.65
C GLY A 243 6.02 -7.10 19.96
N VAL A 244 6.92 -6.92 19.00
CA VAL A 244 7.01 -5.66 18.24
C VAL A 244 5.74 -5.43 17.41
N ALA A 245 5.28 -6.44 16.68
CA ALA A 245 4.05 -6.34 15.88
C ALA A 245 2.83 -5.99 16.76
N ALA A 246 2.70 -6.63 17.92
CA ALA A 246 1.62 -6.35 18.87
C ALA A 246 1.64 -4.91 19.39
N LEU A 247 2.83 -4.35 19.66
CA LEU A 247 2.97 -2.95 20.04
C LEU A 247 2.57 -2.00 18.91
N MET A 248 2.84 -2.35 17.65
CA MET A 248 2.48 -1.55 16.48
C MET A 248 1.02 -1.71 16.02
N LEU A 249 0.28 -2.66 16.60
CA LEU A 249 -1.13 -2.93 16.26
C LEU A 249 -2.12 -2.44 17.34
N GLY A 250 -1.61 -1.78 18.39
CA GLY A 250 -2.45 -1.09 19.37
C GLY A 250 -2.93 -1.92 20.56
N ASP A 251 -2.89 -3.25 20.52
CA ASP A 251 -3.05 -4.12 21.72
C ASP A 251 -2.70 -5.59 21.41
N ALA A 252 -1.73 -6.15 22.14
CA ALA A 252 -1.40 -7.58 22.09
C ALA A 252 -2.57 -8.49 22.49
N ARG A 253 -3.53 -7.97 23.29
CA ARG A 253 -4.64 -8.75 23.85
C ARG A 253 -5.72 -9.12 22.85
N ARG A 254 -5.69 -8.56 21.63
CA ARG A 254 -6.67 -8.86 20.57
C ARG A 254 -6.20 -9.92 19.57
N ILE A 255 -4.89 -10.21 19.49
CA ILE A 255 -4.36 -11.29 18.65
C ILE A 255 -4.59 -12.63 19.35
N LYS A 256 -5.84 -13.12 19.34
CA LYS A 256 -6.15 -14.51 19.68
C LYS A 256 -7.23 -15.06 18.75
N VAL A 257 -6.82 -15.88 17.79
CA VAL A 257 -7.44 -17.19 17.55
C VAL A 257 -6.31 -18.12 17.12
N VAL A 258 -6.08 -19.18 17.88
CA VAL A 258 -5.39 -20.35 17.35
C VAL A 258 -6.47 -21.12 16.62
N ASN A 259 -6.39 -21.26 15.30
CA ASN A 259 -7.32 -22.13 14.59
C ASN A 259 -7.13 -23.58 15.08
N LYS A 260 -8.04 -24.50 14.74
CA LYS A 260 -7.96 -25.92 15.18
C LYS A 260 -6.64 -26.62 14.81
N ASN A 261 -5.80 -26.00 13.96
CA ASN A 261 -4.53 -26.52 13.46
C ASN A 261 -3.31 -25.79 14.06
N GLY A 262 -3.46 -24.98 15.11
CA GLY A 262 -2.32 -24.31 15.76
C GLY A 262 -1.88 -23.00 15.10
N GLN A 263 -2.54 -22.51 14.04
CA GLN A 263 -2.13 -21.29 13.35
C GLN A 263 -2.75 -20.04 14.00
N LEU A 264 -1.93 -19.00 14.18
CA LEU A 264 -2.33 -17.68 14.65
C LEU A 264 -3.20 -16.97 13.58
N GLU A 265 -4.49 -16.83 13.86
CA GLU A 265 -5.39 -15.92 13.17
C GLU A 265 -5.50 -14.61 13.98
N ALA A 266 -5.09 -13.50 13.38
CA ALA A 266 -5.17 -12.19 14.00
C ALA A 266 -6.63 -11.70 14.03
N LYS A 267 -7.32 -11.90 15.15
CA LYS A 267 -8.64 -11.27 15.37
C LYS A 267 -8.43 -9.78 15.67
N PHE A 268 -8.84 -8.92 14.72
CA PHE A 268 -8.87 -7.46 14.85
C PHE A 268 -7.50 -6.80 15.11
N CYS A 269 -6.64 -6.82 14.10
CA CYS A 269 -5.57 -5.83 14.00
C CYS A 269 -6.16 -4.47 13.56
N GLN A 270 -5.64 -3.37 14.08
CA GLN A 270 -6.00 -2.04 13.58
C GLN A 270 -5.38 -1.86 12.19
N LYS A 271 -6.14 -2.21 11.14
CA LYS A 271 -5.65 -2.18 9.75
C LYS A 271 -5.53 -0.79 9.14
N TYR A 272 -6.20 0.21 9.74
CA TYR A 272 -6.25 1.58 9.23
C TYR A 272 -5.12 2.44 9.80
N LEU A 273 -3.88 1.97 9.68
CA LEU A 273 -2.66 2.66 10.13
C LEU A 273 -1.80 3.05 8.91
N SER A 274 -1.11 4.18 9.00
CA SER A 274 -0.21 4.71 7.97
C SER A 274 0.88 3.69 7.60
N THR A 275 1.46 3.04 8.60
CA THR A 275 2.30 1.85 8.44
C THR A 275 1.65 0.70 9.20
N ASN A 276 1.22 -0.32 8.48
CA ASN A 276 0.48 -1.45 9.01
C ASN A 276 1.37 -2.70 9.17
N PHE A 277 1.28 -3.33 10.34
CA PHE A 277 2.07 -4.50 10.73
C PHE A 277 1.24 -5.79 10.78
N CYS A 278 -0.03 -5.77 10.34
CA CYS A 278 -0.94 -6.93 10.40
C CYS A 278 -0.38 -8.16 9.68
N ASN A 279 0.38 -7.94 8.60
CA ASN A 279 0.84 -9.01 7.71
C ASN A 279 2.20 -9.60 8.11
N VAL A 280 2.87 -9.06 9.13
CA VAL A 280 4.23 -9.49 9.53
C VAL A 280 4.24 -10.93 10.06
N LEU A 281 3.19 -11.33 10.78
CA LEU A 281 3.09 -12.69 11.35
C LEU A 281 2.34 -13.67 10.44
N THR A 282 1.94 -13.25 9.25
CA THR A 282 1.27 -14.12 8.27
C THR A 282 2.31 -14.78 7.36
N LYS A 283 1.86 -15.67 6.47
CA LYS A 283 2.72 -16.29 5.46
C LYS A 283 3.32 -15.27 4.47
N ILE A 284 2.73 -14.08 4.35
CA ILE A 284 3.23 -13.03 3.45
C ILE A 284 4.39 -12.27 4.13
N GLY A 285 4.29 -12.01 5.44
CA GLY A 285 5.40 -11.46 6.21
C GLY A 285 5.72 -9.99 5.93
N THR A 286 4.76 -9.20 5.41
CA THR A 286 5.03 -7.82 4.96
C THR A 286 4.73 -6.76 6.01
N VAL A 287 5.47 -5.64 5.96
CA VAL A 287 5.03 -4.34 6.46
C VAL A 287 4.38 -3.58 5.31
N GLU A 288 3.21 -3.00 5.55
CA GLU A 288 2.41 -2.31 4.54
C GLU A 288 2.44 -0.79 4.78
N PHE A 289 2.80 -0.02 3.74
CA PHE A 289 2.76 1.44 3.74
C PHE A 289 1.50 1.91 3.03
N ARG A 290 0.62 2.63 3.74
CA ARG A 290 -0.77 2.89 3.29
C ARG A 290 -1.09 4.36 3.01
N ARG A 291 -0.19 5.29 3.35
CA ARG A 291 -0.52 6.73 3.38
C ARG A 291 -0.45 7.41 2.02
N GLN A 292 0.17 6.77 1.04
CA GLN A 292 0.25 7.24 -0.33
C GLN A 292 -1.15 7.41 -0.95
N GLY A 293 -1.32 8.43 -1.78
CA GLY A 293 -2.57 8.67 -2.51
C GLY A 293 -2.67 7.81 -3.77
N GLY A 294 -3.87 7.80 -4.37
CA GLY A 294 -4.14 7.09 -5.62
C GLY A 294 -3.21 7.50 -6.76
N VAL A 295 -2.98 6.57 -7.68
CA VAL A 295 -2.05 6.75 -8.81
C VAL A 295 -2.75 6.47 -10.13
N ALA A 296 -2.66 7.43 -11.07
CA ALA A 296 -3.26 7.33 -12.40
C ALA A 296 -2.21 7.20 -13.52
N SER A 297 -0.94 7.02 -13.17
CA SER A 297 0.15 6.83 -14.13
C SER A 297 1.27 5.96 -13.55
N ALA A 298 2.05 5.35 -14.43
CA ALA A 298 3.22 4.55 -14.06
C ALA A 298 4.25 5.39 -13.31
N GLU A 299 4.54 6.60 -13.79
CA GLU A 299 5.49 7.52 -13.15
C GLU A 299 5.13 7.78 -11.68
N LEU A 300 3.85 8.03 -11.38
CA LEU A 300 3.41 8.28 -10.02
C LEU A 300 3.43 7.00 -9.18
N ALA A 301 3.01 5.86 -9.74
CA ALA A 301 3.08 4.56 -9.06
C ALA A 301 4.53 4.19 -8.68
N ILE A 302 5.48 4.38 -9.61
CA ILE A 302 6.91 4.18 -9.37
C ILE A 302 7.40 5.08 -8.24
N LYS A 303 7.09 6.37 -8.27
CA LYS A 303 7.50 7.32 -7.21
C LYS A 303 6.92 6.96 -5.84
N GLN A 304 5.67 6.52 -5.77
CA GLN A 304 5.03 6.07 -4.52
C GLN A 304 5.64 4.75 -4.00
N ALA A 305 5.97 3.81 -4.89
CA ALA A 305 6.69 2.59 -4.55
C ALA A 305 8.09 2.91 -4.00
N LEU A 306 8.83 3.80 -4.66
CA LEU A 306 10.14 4.25 -4.21
C LEU A 306 10.09 4.99 -2.86
N LEU A 307 9.04 5.76 -2.59
CA LEU A 307 8.82 6.36 -1.27
C LEU A 307 8.74 5.29 -0.17
N ALA A 308 7.96 4.22 -0.38
CA ALA A 308 7.86 3.13 0.59
C ALA A 308 9.19 2.34 0.72
N LEU A 309 9.81 2.01 -0.42
CA LEU A 309 11.08 1.28 -0.46
C LEU A 309 12.20 2.04 0.24
N THR A 310 12.31 3.35 0.02
CA THR A 310 13.34 4.18 0.68
C THR A 310 13.07 4.39 2.16
N LEU A 311 11.81 4.50 2.59
CA LEU A 311 11.45 4.49 4.01
C LEU A 311 11.86 3.18 4.69
N HIS A 312 11.58 2.05 4.05
CA HIS A 312 11.97 0.73 4.52
C HIS A 312 13.50 0.57 4.59
N VAL A 313 14.21 0.98 3.53
CA VAL A 313 15.68 0.96 3.49
C VAL A 313 16.27 1.86 4.57
N SER A 314 15.77 3.08 4.74
CA SER A 314 16.20 4.00 5.80
C SER A 314 16.09 3.35 7.17
N ALA A 315 14.96 2.69 7.46
CA ALA A 315 14.77 2.00 8.73
C ALA A 315 15.81 0.88 8.98
N LEU A 316 16.07 0.05 7.97
CA LEU A 316 16.95 -1.11 8.12
C LEU A 316 18.44 -0.76 8.07
N HIS A 317 18.83 0.27 7.29
CA HIS A 317 20.22 0.66 7.06
C HIS A 317 20.72 1.77 7.96
N THR A 318 19.83 2.46 8.68
CA THR A 318 20.26 3.32 9.79
C THR A 318 21.01 2.46 10.79
N SER A 319 22.30 2.73 10.93
CA SER A 319 23.22 1.92 11.73
C SER A 319 22.93 2.06 13.23
N GLY A 320 23.41 1.12 14.04
CA GLY A 320 23.31 1.22 15.51
C GLY A 320 23.75 2.59 16.07
N PRO A 321 24.95 3.10 15.70
CA PRO A 321 25.40 4.41 16.14
C PRO A 321 24.51 5.58 15.70
N GLU A 322 23.91 5.51 14.51
CA GLU A 322 22.98 6.55 14.04
C GLU A 322 21.66 6.51 14.81
N TRP A 323 21.10 5.33 15.05
CA TRP A 323 19.94 5.17 15.94
C TRP A 323 20.25 5.65 17.36
N GLU A 324 21.45 5.35 17.87
CA GLU A 324 21.91 5.82 19.18
C GLU A 324 22.10 7.33 19.26
N LYS A 325 22.42 7.98 18.14
CA LYS A 325 22.45 9.43 18.04
C LYS A 325 21.03 9.99 18.00
N MET A 326 20.17 9.45 17.13
CA MET A 326 18.78 9.87 16.97
C MET A 326 18.01 9.79 18.29
N GLN A 327 18.18 8.69 19.05
CA GLN A 327 17.49 8.48 20.32
C GLN A 327 17.81 9.56 21.37
N LYS A 328 19.00 10.20 21.29
CA LYS A 328 19.45 11.25 22.22
C LYS A 328 18.97 12.65 21.82
N THR A 329 18.45 12.81 20.60
CA THR A 329 17.95 14.11 20.14
C THR A 329 16.61 14.45 20.80
N LYS A 330 16.39 15.75 21.00
CA LYS A 330 15.10 16.31 21.45
C LYS A 330 14.29 16.89 20.30
N ALA A 331 14.90 17.04 19.13
CA ALA A 331 14.25 17.60 17.95
C ALA A 331 13.45 16.53 17.21
N ARG A 332 12.29 16.92 16.70
CA ARG A 332 11.57 16.14 15.68
C ARG A 332 12.26 16.34 14.33
N PRO A 333 12.34 15.32 13.46
CA PRO A 333 12.94 15.48 12.14
C PRO A 333 12.13 16.46 11.29
N THR A 334 12.85 17.18 10.43
CA THR A 334 12.25 18.10 9.45
C THR A 334 11.98 17.39 8.14
N THR A 335 11.09 17.96 7.31
CA THR A 335 10.85 17.45 5.96
C THR A 335 12.11 17.45 5.11
N ALA A 336 12.95 18.50 5.21
CA ALA A 336 14.24 18.57 4.53
C ALA A 336 15.19 17.43 4.93
N ALA A 337 15.26 17.09 6.23
CA ALA A 337 16.07 15.96 6.71
C ALA A 337 15.56 14.62 6.15
N MET A 338 14.24 14.44 6.08
CA MET A 338 13.64 13.25 5.48
C MET A 338 13.95 13.15 3.99
N ILE A 339 13.80 14.23 3.23
CA ILE A 339 14.10 14.25 1.79
C ILE A 339 15.57 13.86 1.55
N ALA A 340 16.49 14.43 2.33
CA ALA A 340 17.92 14.11 2.23
C ALA A 340 18.18 12.62 2.50
N GLU A 341 17.57 12.07 3.56
CA GLU A 341 17.72 10.66 3.92
C GLU A 341 17.13 9.70 2.87
N LEU A 342 15.91 9.96 2.40
CA LEU A 342 15.29 9.10 1.37
C LEU A 342 16.04 9.17 0.04
N THR A 343 16.51 10.37 -0.34
CA THR A 343 17.36 10.54 -1.53
C THR A 343 18.67 9.76 -1.40
N ARG A 344 19.30 9.77 -0.21
CA ARG A 344 20.50 8.96 0.07
C ARG A 344 20.19 7.46 -0.03
N CYS A 345 19.05 7.02 0.50
CA CYS A 345 18.63 5.61 0.46
C CYS A 345 18.43 5.06 -0.95
N MET A 346 18.16 5.91 -1.96
CA MET A 346 18.14 5.48 -3.36
C MET A 346 19.46 4.85 -3.82
N ALA A 347 20.60 5.29 -3.28
CA ALA A 347 21.90 4.71 -3.61
C ALA A 347 22.08 3.28 -3.04
N LEU A 348 21.29 2.93 -2.02
CA LEU A 348 21.31 1.60 -1.38
C LEU A 348 20.37 0.60 -2.09
N LEU A 349 19.46 1.08 -2.93
CA LEU A 349 18.63 0.23 -3.78
C LEU A 349 19.42 -0.28 -4.99
N PRO A 350 18.97 -1.40 -5.62
CA PRO A 350 19.60 -1.93 -6.82
C PRO A 350 19.50 -0.92 -7.96
N PRO A 351 20.47 -0.88 -8.89
CA PRO A 351 20.47 0.08 -10.00
C PRO A 351 19.16 0.13 -10.80
N THR A 352 18.49 -1.02 -10.97
CA THR A 352 17.19 -1.15 -11.65
C THR A 352 16.03 -0.45 -10.95
N SER A 353 16.14 -0.17 -9.64
CA SER A 353 15.17 0.62 -8.86
C SER A 353 15.52 2.10 -8.79
N ARG A 354 16.67 2.55 -9.32
CA ARG A 354 17.10 3.94 -9.11
C ARG A 354 16.34 4.88 -10.05
N LEU A 355 15.91 6.01 -9.49
CA LEU A 355 15.27 7.09 -10.22
C LEU A 355 15.95 8.42 -9.88
N ALA A 356 16.71 8.97 -10.82
CA ALA A 356 17.50 10.19 -10.61
C ALA A 356 16.64 11.40 -10.19
N SER A 357 15.41 11.48 -10.70
CA SER A 357 14.46 12.56 -10.39
C SER A 357 13.75 12.40 -9.04
N PHE A 358 13.96 11.31 -8.30
CA PHE A 358 13.22 11.02 -7.07
C PHE A 358 13.38 12.11 -6.00
N GLY A 359 14.61 12.56 -5.74
CA GLY A 359 14.87 13.64 -4.77
C GLY A 359 14.25 14.98 -5.20
N ALA A 360 14.23 15.28 -6.51
CA ALA A 360 13.56 16.46 -7.04
C ALA A 360 12.04 16.38 -6.88
N TRP A 361 11.46 15.20 -7.12
CA TRP A 361 10.03 14.95 -6.89
C TRP A 361 9.64 15.13 -5.43
N LEU A 362 10.42 14.62 -4.47
CA LEU A 362 10.15 14.83 -3.04
C LEU A 362 10.15 16.33 -2.66
N LYS A 363 11.09 17.12 -3.22
CA LYS A 363 11.11 18.57 -3.02
C LYS A 363 9.90 19.27 -3.63
N GLN A 364 9.42 18.82 -4.80
CA GLN A 364 8.19 19.33 -5.40
C GLN A 364 6.97 19.01 -4.52
N CYS A 365 6.91 17.80 -3.94
CA CYS A 365 5.86 17.44 -2.99
C CYS A 365 5.87 18.35 -1.75
N ASP A 366 7.04 18.61 -1.16
CA ASP A 366 7.19 19.54 -0.03
C ASP A 366 6.72 20.96 -0.42
N GLN A 367 7.21 21.50 -1.53
CA GLN A 367 6.78 22.82 -2.02
C GLN A 367 5.27 22.91 -2.26
N LYS A 368 4.67 21.86 -2.81
CA LYS A 368 3.25 21.83 -3.17
C LYS A 368 2.35 21.61 -1.96
N TYR A 369 2.76 20.78 -1.01
CA TYR A 369 1.85 20.27 0.02
C TYR A 369 2.16 20.74 1.43
N HIS A 370 3.38 21.14 1.77
CA HIS A 370 3.79 21.44 3.16
C HIS A 370 2.87 22.46 3.81
N ALA A 371 2.62 23.60 3.15
CA ALA A 371 1.80 24.68 3.68
C ALA A 371 0.29 24.38 3.66
N LEU A 372 -0.15 23.33 2.96
CA LEU A 372 -1.57 23.01 2.85
C LEU A 372 -2.03 22.26 4.12
N PRO A 373 -3.10 22.71 4.79
CA PRO A 373 -3.63 21.98 5.93
C PRO A 373 -4.24 20.64 5.48
N PRO A 374 -4.41 19.67 6.40
CA PRO A 374 -5.21 18.49 6.11
C PRO A 374 -6.62 18.87 5.62
N ARG A 375 -7.14 18.10 4.66
CA ARG A 375 -8.53 18.27 4.21
C ARG A 375 -9.46 18.05 5.39
N LYS A 376 -10.33 19.02 5.67
CA LYS A 376 -11.40 18.85 6.65
C LYS A 376 -12.52 18.04 6.01
N LEU A 377 -12.83 16.89 6.60
CA LEU A 377 -13.99 16.09 6.24
C LEU A 377 -15.26 16.74 6.80
N SER A 378 -16.33 16.75 6.01
CA SER A 378 -17.67 17.10 6.48
C SER A 378 -18.21 16.02 7.42
N ALA A 379 -19.20 16.38 8.25
CA ALA A 379 -19.85 15.42 9.14
C ALA A 379 -20.46 14.23 8.39
N GLY A 380 -20.98 14.46 7.18
CA GLY A 380 -21.52 13.40 6.32
C GLY A 380 -20.45 12.44 5.80
N GLU A 381 -19.26 12.95 5.43
CA GLU A 381 -18.12 12.12 5.04
C GLU A 381 -17.63 11.26 6.22
N ILE A 382 -17.50 11.86 7.41
CA ILE A 382 -17.10 11.13 8.63
C ILE A 382 -18.11 10.02 8.96
N GLN A 383 -19.41 10.32 8.92
CA GLN A 383 -20.45 9.32 9.17
C GLN A 383 -20.37 8.17 8.16
N LYS A 384 -20.18 8.49 6.88
CA LYS A 384 -20.02 7.49 5.81
C LYS A 384 -18.81 6.59 6.04
N ILE A 385 -17.66 7.16 6.35
CA ILE A 385 -16.44 6.41 6.67
C ILE A 385 -16.70 5.48 7.87
N ASN A 386 -17.32 5.97 8.93
CA ASN A 386 -17.65 5.15 10.10
C ASN A 386 -18.60 3.99 9.76
N THR A 387 -19.59 4.20 8.90
CA THR A 387 -20.48 3.15 8.40
C THR A 387 -19.70 2.10 7.59
N LEU A 388 -18.84 2.52 6.66
CA LEU A 388 -18.03 1.60 5.86
C LEU A 388 -17.04 0.80 6.72
N GLN A 389 -16.37 1.45 7.67
CA GLN A 389 -15.48 0.77 8.62
C GLN A 389 -16.23 -0.25 9.48
N SER A 390 -17.44 0.08 9.92
CA SER A 390 -18.30 -0.82 10.72
C SER A 390 -18.77 -2.02 9.89
N LYS A 391 -19.18 -1.81 8.64
CA LYS A 391 -19.53 -2.88 7.70
C LYS A 391 -18.35 -3.84 7.49
N LYS A 392 -17.16 -3.31 7.20
CA LYS A 392 -15.95 -4.14 7.03
C LYS A 392 -15.58 -4.91 8.31
N ARG A 393 -15.78 -4.34 9.50
CA ARG A 393 -15.58 -5.06 10.77
C ARG A 393 -16.58 -6.21 10.93
N PHE A 394 -17.84 -5.99 10.57
CA PHE A 394 -18.88 -7.01 10.64
C PHE A 394 -18.65 -8.16 9.63
N GLU A 395 -18.30 -7.82 8.39
CA GLU A 395 -18.00 -8.80 7.34
C GLU A 395 -16.78 -9.64 7.67
N ALA A 396 -15.68 -9.04 8.13
CA ALA A 396 -14.50 -9.76 8.61
C ALA A 396 -14.85 -10.77 9.72
N THR A 397 -15.79 -10.41 10.60
CA THR A 397 -16.28 -11.30 11.67
C THR A 397 -17.11 -12.47 11.12
N ARG A 398 -17.98 -12.23 10.13
CA ARG A 398 -18.78 -13.27 9.47
C ARG A 398 -17.93 -14.22 8.62
N PHE A 399 -16.94 -13.69 7.90
CA PHE A 399 -16.09 -14.47 7.01
C PHE A 399 -15.23 -15.48 7.78
N ALA A 400 -14.70 -15.09 8.94
CA ALA A 400 -13.95 -15.98 9.84
C ALA A 400 -14.79 -17.14 10.42
N VAL A 401 -16.13 -17.06 10.36
CA VAL A 401 -17.04 -18.08 10.89
C VAL A 401 -17.55 -19.04 9.81
N ARG A 402 -17.48 -18.68 8.52
CA ARG A 402 -18.21 -19.41 7.44
C ARG A 402 -17.37 -19.99 6.31
N CYS A 403 -16.06 -19.74 6.17
CA CYS A 403 -15.35 -20.25 4.98
C CYS A 403 -13.85 -20.55 5.20
N PRO A 404 -13.46 -21.83 5.44
CA PRO A 404 -12.05 -22.25 5.46
C PRO A 404 -11.35 -22.18 4.07
N VAL A 405 -12.10 -21.97 2.99
CA VAL A 405 -11.63 -22.16 1.60
C VAL A 405 -10.92 -20.92 1.03
N LEU A 406 -11.14 -19.73 1.61
CA LEU A 406 -10.57 -18.47 1.09
C LEU A 406 -9.21 -18.06 1.70
N ALA A 407 -8.64 -18.88 2.58
CA ALA A 407 -7.23 -18.76 3.00
C ALA A 407 -6.22 -18.95 1.83
N ARG A 408 -6.71 -19.34 0.64
CA ARG A 408 -5.93 -19.36 -0.62
C ARG A 408 -5.68 -17.97 -1.22
N LYS A 409 -6.37 -16.90 -0.80
CA LYS A 409 -6.12 -15.53 -1.30
C LYS A 409 -4.70 -15.00 -0.98
N CYS A 410 -4.00 -15.59 -0.01
CA CYS A 410 -2.60 -15.29 0.30
C CYS A 410 -1.59 -16.27 -0.34
N HIS A 411 -2.04 -17.26 -1.10
CA HIS A 411 -1.17 -18.30 -1.69
C HIS A 411 -0.59 -17.96 -3.06
N CYS A 412 -1.01 -16.86 -3.69
CA CYS A 412 -0.50 -16.46 -5.01
C CYS A 412 0.81 -15.67 -4.96
N LEU A 413 1.38 -15.40 -3.77
CA LEU A 413 2.55 -14.55 -3.60
C LEU A 413 3.85 -15.31 -3.31
N LEU A 414 3.83 -16.64 -3.31
CA LEU A 414 5.05 -17.46 -3.19
C LEU A 414 5.04 -18.51 -4.29
N PRO A 415 6.18 -18.74 -4.99
CA PRO A 415 6.32 -19.96 -5.77
C PRO A 415 6.13 -21.16 -4.84
N SER A 416 5.37 -22.16 -5.29
CA SER A 416 5.34 -23.46 -4.63
C SER A 416 6.78 -23.98 -4.50
N PRO A 417 7.16 -24.59 -3.35
CA PRO A 417 8.49 -25.13 -3.15
C PRO A 417 8.86 -26.21 -4.18
#